data_AF-A0A6V7VGK5-F1
#
_entry.id   AF-A0A6V7VGK5-F1
#
_cell.length_a   1.000
_cell.length_b   1.000
_cell.length_c   1.000
_cell.angle_alpha   90.00
_cell.angle_beta   90.00
_cell.angle_gamma   90.00
#
_symmetry.space_group_name_H-M   'P 1'
#
loop_
_entity.id
_entity.type
_entity.pdbx_description
1 polymer ?
#
loop_
_entity_poly.entity_id
_entity_poly.type
_entity_poly.pdbx_seq_one_letter_code
_entity_poly.pdbx_strand_id
1 'polypeptide(L)'
;MCWFNRKKVWPAKEGTSNAESKLRDSLSLSYVEHYLTLEELRDIHPDSFIDLNAPEKSDGLSSEEAKKRLKDGGANVLAPPKRISNLKLFAKQFLYKFWLLLMGAALCTIFTYFIHLYHGTEELLNLYCAFTLIAVVLIMSFLSFWQEKKAMRVVYDFAQHMPHNCSIIRDCEEKQIPSDELVVGDIVIIR
;
A
#
# COMPACT_ATOMS: atom_id res chain seq x y z
N MET A 1 5.35 26.92 -33.30
CA MET A 1 4.55 25.75 -33.73
C MET A 1 4.60 24.69 -32.63
N CYS A 2 3.59 24.64 -31.76
CA CYS A 2 3.47 23.68 -30.64
C CYS A 2 2.15 22.92 -30.78
N TRP A 3 2.18 21.79 -31.47
CA TRP A 3 1.12 20.78 -31.60
C TRP A 3 1.93 19.47 -31.68
N PHE A 4 1.79 18.43 -30.88
CA PHE A 4 0.64 17.79 -30.26
C PHE A 4 1.21 16.71 -29.31
N ASN A 5 0.53 16.38 -28.20
CA ASN A 5 0.23 15.02 -27.73
C ASN A 5 -0.04 14.98 -26.20
N ARG A 6 -1.14 15.59 -25.74
CA ARG A 6 -1.68 15.29 -24.39
C ARG A 6 -2.40 13.94 -24.47
N LYS A 7 -1.85 12.91 -23.83
CA LYS A 7 -2.56 11.64 -23.63
C LYS A 7 -3.83 11.92 -22.80
N LYS A 8 -5.00 11.60 -23.35
CA LYS A 8 -6.28 11.60 -22.62
C LYS A 8 -6.17 10.67 -21.42
N VAL A 9 -6.23 11.24 -20.22
CA VAL A 9 -6.48 10.50 -18.98
C VAL A 9 -7.96 10.16 -19.00
N TRP A 10 -8.28 8.87 -19.08
CA TRP A 10 -9.65 8.40 -18.96
C TRP A 10 -10.03 8.41 -17.48
N PRO A 11 -11.20 8.98 -17.09
CA PRO A 11 -11.69 8.79 -15.73
C PRO A 11 -11.89 7.30 -15.46
N ALA A 12 -11.57 6.87 -14.23
CA ALA A 12 -11.81 5.51 -13.78
C ALA A 12 -13.29 5.15 -13.98
N LYS A 13 -13.56 3.93 -14.45
CA LYS A 13 -14.91 3.42 -14.76
C LYS A 13 -15.86 3.68 -13.57
N GLU A 14 -16.97 4.34 -13.83
CA GLU A 14 -17.98 4.83 -12.87
C GLU A 14 -18.68 3.76 -12.00
N GLY A 15 -18.28 2.49 -12.08
CA GLY A 15 -18.80 1.39 -11.26
C GLY A 15 -18.05 1.17 -9.94
N THR A 16 -16.79 1.60 -9.83
CA THR A 16 -15.98 1.48 -8.58
C THR A 16 -15.80 2.82 -7.86
N SER A 17 -16.18 3.94 -8.50
CA SER A 17 -15.96 5.29 -8.00
C SER A 17 -16.83 5.65 -6.80
N ASN A 18 -18.05 5.12 -6.70
CA ASN A 18 -18.98 5.53 -5.64
C ASN A 18 -18.56 5.00 -4.26
N ALA A 19 -18.03 3.78 -4.18
CA ALA A 19 -17.50 3.21 -2.94
C ALA A 19 -16.19 3.90 -2.53
N GLU A 20 -15.27 4.12 -3.48
CA GLU A 20 -13.99 4.79 -3.21
C GLU A 20 -14.15 6.28 -2.90
N SER A 21 -15.11 6.97 -3.54
CA SER A 21 -15.48 8.36 -3.24
C SER A 21 -16.08 8.47 -1.86
N LYS A 22 -17.08 7.63 -1.52
CA LYS A 22 -17.68 7.63 -0.17
C LYS A 22 -16.66 7.32 0.91
N LEU A 23 -15.72 6.40 0.65
CA LEU A 23 -14.63 6.08 1.56
C LEU A 23 -13.68 7.27 1.74
N ARG A 24 -13.35 7.98 0.65
CA ARG A 24 -12.52 9.20 0.71
C ARG A 24 -13.23 10.34 1.43
N ASP A 25 -14.52 10.52 1.20
CA ASP A 25 -15.33 11.54 1.86
C ASP A 25 -15.48 11.22 3.36
N SER A 26 -15.72 9.96 3.73
CA SER A 26 -15.74 9.52 5.14
C SER A 26 -14.37 9.65 5.82
N LEU A 27 -13.27 9.37 5.09
CA LEU A 27 -11.91 9.58 5.61
C LEU A 27 -11.61 11.07 5.78
N SER A 28 -12.06 11.93 4.87
CA SER A 28 -11.88 13.38 4.99
C SER A 28 -12.65 13.98 6.17
N LEU A 29 -13.76 13.35 6.57
CA LEU A 29 -14.54 13.70 7.77
C LEU A 29 -13.95 13.13 9.07
N SER A 30 -13.06 12.12 9.03
CA SER A 30 -12.49 11.54 10.26
C SER A 30 -11.26 12.30 10.78
N TYR A 31 -10.55 13.05 9.93
CA TYR A 31 -9.35 13.83 10.30
C TYR A 31 -9.67 15.30 10.59
N VAL A 32 -10.81 15.61 11.21
CA VAL A 32 -11.14 16.97 11.69
C VAL A 32 -11.02 17.09 13.20
N GLU A 33 -10.86 15.98 13.92
CA GLU A 33 -10.83 15.94 15.38
C GLU A 33 -9.74 16.84 15.99
N HIS A 34 -8.63 17.08 15.28
CA HIS A 34 -7.55 17.94 15.76
C HIS A 34 -7.84 19.45 15.69
N TYR A 35 -8.91 19.86 15.02
CA TYR A 35 -9.39 21.25 15.03
C TYR A 35 -10.47 21.49 16.10
N LEU A 36 -10.96 20.42 16.73
CA LEU A 36 -12.04 20.50 17.70
C LEU A 36 -11.53 20.89 19.09
N THR A 37 -12.39 21.59 19.82
CA THR A 37 -12.20 21.83 21.25
C THR A 37 -12.47 20.55 22.06
N LEU A 38 -11.98 20.49 23.30
CA LEU A 38 -12.24 19.35 24.19
C LEU A 38 -13.74 19.14 24.46
N GLU A 39 -14.53 20.21 24.45
CA GLU A 39 -15.99 20.15 24.61
C GLU A 39 -16.65 19.43 23.43
N GLU A 40 -16.31 19.83 22.21
CA GLU A 40 -16.82 19.20 20.99
C GLU A 40 -16.35 17.75 20.85
N LEU A 41 -15.12 17.44 21.27
CA LEU A 41 -14.56 16.10 21.22
C LEU A 41 -15.27 15.15 22.20
N ARG A 42 -15.65 15.64 23.38
CA ARG A 42 -16.51 14.93 24.33
C ARG A 42 -17.91 14.69 23.77
N ASP A 43 -18.45 15.64 23.01
CA ASP A 43 -19.79 15.50 22.43
C ASP A 43 -19.81 14.46 21.29
N ILE A 44 -18.71 14.31 20.55
CA ILE A 44 -18.55 13.28 19.52
C ILE A 44 -18.30 11.89 20.14
N HIS A 45 -17.49 11.83 21.21
CA HIS A 45 -17.13 10.59 21.91
C HIS A 45 -17.63 10.61 23.38
N PRO A 46 -18.95 10.55 23.62
CA PRO A 46 -19.52 10.69 24.96
C PRO A 46 -19.14 9.54 25.89
N ASP A 47 -18.93 8.34 25.34
CA ASP A 47 -18.60 7.13 26.11
C ASP A 47 -17.16 7.09 26.62
N SER A 48 -16.31 8.03 26.18
CA SER A 48 -14.90 8.12 26.60
C SER A 48 -14.71 8.93 27.89
N PHE A 49 -15.79 9.55 28.40
CA PHE A 49 -15.83 10.28 29.68
C PHE A 49 -14.60 11.21 29.89
N ILE A 50 -14.36 12.09 28.92
CA ILE A 50 -13.23 13.02 28.93
C ILE A 50 -13.48 14.16 29.93
N ASP A 51 -12.55 14.37 30.85
CA ASP A 51 -12.57 15.52 31.76
C ASP A 51 -12.03 16.77 31.04
N LEU A 52 -12.83 17.84 31.05
CA LEU A 52 -12.51 19.11 30.39
C LEU A 52 -11.40 19.91 31.11
N ASN A 53 -11.29 19.76 32.42
CA ASN A 53 -10.34 20.52 33.25
C ASN A 53 -9.01 19.78 33.41
N ALA A 54 -9.06 18.45 33.46
CA ALA A 54 -7.89 17.59 33.64
C ALA A 54 -8.00 16.33 32.78
N PRO A 55 -7.66 16.39 31.48
CA PRO A 55 -7.81 15.26 30.55
C PRO A 55 -7.03 14.01 31.00
N GLU A 56 -5.96 14.18 31.78
CA GLU A 56 -5.18 13.10 32.39
C GLU A 56 -5.95 12.27 33.44
N LYS A 57 -7.05 12.80 33.99
CA LYS A 57 -7.92 12.13 34.98
C LYS A 57 -9.23 11.60 34.39
N SER A 58 -9.32 11.57 33.06
CA SER A 58 -10.50 11.05 32.38
C SER A 58 -10.73 9.57 32.72
N ASP A 59 -12.00 9.16 32.81
CA ASP A 59 -12.36 7.80 33.21
C ASP A 59 -12.12 6.77 32.09
N GLY A 60 -12.06 7.24 30.84
CA GLY A 60 -11.86 6.40 29.66
C GLY A 60 -13.09 5.55 29.34
N LEU A 61 -12.93 4.67 28.35
CA LEU A 61 -14.02 3.82 27.86
C LEU A 61 -14.27 2.64 28.81
N SER A 62 -15.52 2.17 28.90
CA SER A 62 -15.81 0.91 29.59
C SER A 62 -15.32 -0.31 28.78
N SER A 63 -14.84 -1.35 29.48
CA SER A 63 -14.45 -2.62 28.86
C SER A 63 -15.57 -3.29 28.04
N GLU A 64 -16.84 -3.09 28.39
CA GLU A 64 -17.97 -3.65 27.64
C GLU A 64 -18.17 -2.94 26.29
N GLU A 65 -18.16 -1.60 26.30
CA GLU A 65 -18.31 -0.79 25.10
C GLU A 65 -17.09 -0.96 24.19
N ALA A 66 -15.87 -1.05 24.75
CA ALA A 66 -14.66 -1.35 23.99
C ALA A 66 -14.77 -2.69 23.25
N LYS A 67 -15.26 -3.75 23.92
CA LYS A 67 -15.47 -5.07 23.28
C LYS A 67 -16.53 -5.03 22.19
N LYS A 68 -17.59 -4.23 22.37
CA LYS A 68 -18.64 -4.05 21.36
C LYS A 68 -18.06 -3.36 20.12
N ARG A 69 -17.35 -2.23 20.30
CA ARG A 69 -16.69 -1.51 19.21
C ARG A 69 -15.61 -2.34 18.51
N LEU A 70 -14.88 -3.19 19.24
CA LEU A 70 -13.90 -4.09 18.64
C LEU A 70 -14.57 -5.13 17.73
N LYS A 71 -15.75 -5.63 18.11
CA LYS A 71 -16.54 -6.55 17.27
C LYS A 71 -17.08 -5.84 16.02
N ASP A 72 -17.49 -4.59 16.15
CA ASP A 72 -18.09 -3.82 15.07
C ASP A 72 -17.04 -3.24 14.10
N GLY A 73 -15.92 -2.74 14.63
CA GLY A 73 -14.83 -2.07 13.89
C GLY A 73 -13.68 -2.98 13.47
N GLY A 74 -13.54 -4.15 14.09
CA GLY A 74 -12.41 -5.06 13.88
C GLY A 74 -11.15 -4.62 14.64
N ALA A 75 -10.15 -5.51 14.66
CA ALA A 75 -8.88 -5.27 15.34
C ALA A 75 -8.10 -4.13 14.68
N ASN A 76 -7.40 -3.34 15.50
CA ASN A 76 -6.53 -2.25 15.05
C ASN A 76 -5.20 -2.80 14.51
N VAL A 77 -5.29 -3.55 13.41
CA VAL A 77 -4.17 -4.21 12.74
C VAL A 77 -4.16 -3.80 11.29
N LEU A 78 -3.00 -3.34 10.82
CA LEU A 78 -2.78 -3.14 9.39
C LEU A 78 -2.74 -4.50 8.69
N ALA A 79 -3.64 -4.69 7.72
CA ALA A 79 -3.67 -5.92 6.95
C ALA A 79 -2.29 -6.16 6.29
N PRO A 80 -1.62 -7.29 6.58
CA PRO A 80 -0.31 -7.54 6.02
C PRO A 80 -0.42 -7.64 4.49
N PRO A 81 0.55 -7.10 3.74
CA PRO A 81 0.54 -7.21 2.29
C PRO A 81 0.54 -8.69 1.90
N LYS A 82 -0.36 -9.07 0.97
CA LYS A 82 -0.52 -10.47 0.54
C LYS A 82 0.83 -11.03 0.10
N ARG A 83 1.27 -12.12 0.73
CA ARG A 83 2.51 -12.81 0.36
C ARG A 83 2.36 -13.41 -1.04
N ILE A 84 2.97 -12.78 -2.04
CA ILE A 84 3.06 -13.33 -3.39
C ILE A 84 4.21 -14.34 -3.39
N SER A 85 4.01 -15.51 -4.01
CA SER A 85 5.10 -16.50 -4.14
C SER A 85 6.25 -15.91 -4.97
N ASN A 86 7.50 -16.23 -4.60
CA ASN A 86 8.69 -15.72 -5.29
C ASN A 86 8.65 -15.98 -6.81
N LEU A 87 8.12 -17.13 -7.22
CA LEU A 87 7.97 -17.48 -8.64
C LEU A 87 6.93 -16.60 -9.34
N LYS A 88 5.81 -16.30 -8.67
CA LYS A 88 4.77 -15.41 -9.21
C LYS A 88 5.24 -13.95 -9.26
N LEU A 89 6.05 -13.53 -8.29
CA LEU A 89 6.68 -12.22 -8.27
C LEU A 89 7.65 -12.07 -9.46
N PHE A 90 8.52 -13.06 -9.65
CA PHE A 90 9.45 -13.12 -10.77
C PHE A 90 8.71 -13.14 -12.12
N ALA A 91 7.67 -13.97 -12.27
CA ALA A 91 6.86 -14.01 -13.50
C ALA A 91 6.15 -12.69 -13.78
N LYS A 92 5.64 -12.00 -12.75
CA LYS A 92 5.05 -10.65 -12.88
C LYS A 92 6.07 -9.63 -13.36
N GLN A 93 7.34 -9.80 -12.99
CA GLN A 93 8.44 -8.97 -13.45
C GLN A 93 8.55 -9.07 -14.99
N PHE A 94 8.54 -10.27 -15.60
CA PHE A 94 8.54 -10.45 -17.06
C PHE A 94 7.32 -9.83 -17.79
N LEU A 95 6.21 -9.66 -17.09
CA LEU A 95 5.00 -9.02 -17.61
C LEU A 95 5.06 -7.49 -17.58
N TYR A 96 6.20 -6.88 -17.20
CA TYR A 96 6.38 -5.45 -17.39
C TYR A 96 6.25 -5.14 -18.87
N LYS A 97 5.30 -4.26 -19.22
CA LYS A 97 4.97 -3.92 -20.62
C LYS A 97 6.20 -3.53 -21.44
N PHE A 98 7.19 -2.91 -20.78
CA PHE A 98 8.46 -2.55 -21.40
C PHE A 98 9.31 -3.77 -21.77
N TRP A 99 9.38 -4.80 -20.94
CA TRP A 99 10.18 -5.99 -21.25
C TRP A 99 9.53 -6.88 -22.29
N LEU A 100 8.19 -6.95 -22.30
CA LEU A 100 7.45 -7.57 -23.40
C LEU A 100 7.75 -6.89 -24.73
N LEU A 101 7.86 -5.55 -24.74
CA LEU A 101 8.23 -4.79 -25.93
C LEU A 101 9.67 -5.13 -26.38
N LEU A 102 10.63 -5.18 -25.46
CA LEU A 102 12.03 -5.50 -25.78
C LEU A 102 12.20 -6.95 -26.24
N MET A 103 11.47 -7.89 -25.64
CA MET A 103 11.43 -9.28 -26.10
C MET A 103 10.79 -9.39 -27.49
N GLY A 104 9.74 -8.60 -27.76
CA GLY A 104 9.16 -8.48 -29.09
C GLY A 104 10.14 -7.93 -30.12
N ALA A 105 10.90 -6.89 -29.76
CA ALA A 105 11.95 -6.35 -30.62
C ALA A 105 13.06 -7.36 -30.89
N ALA A 106 13.53 -8.09 -29.86
CA ALA A 106 14.53 -9.15 -30.02
C ALA A 106 14.04 -10.28 -30.94
N LEU A 107 12.77 -10.70 -30.81
CA LEU A 107 12.14 -11.68 -31.71
C LEU A 107 12.08 -11.17 -33.14
N CYS A 108 11.65 -9.92 -33.38
CA CYS A 108 11.63 -9.32 -34.71
C CYS A 108 13.03 -9.31 -35.34
N THR A 109 14.07 -8.94 -34.58
CA THR A 109 15.45 -8.95 -35.07
C THR A 109 15.94 -10.36 -35.45
N ILE A 110 15.54 -11.38 -34.68
CA ILE A 110 15.84 -12.79 -35.01
C ILE A 110 15.11 -13.19 -36.31
N PHE A 111 13.84 -12.82 -36.49
CA PHE A 111 13.10 -13.08 -37.73
C PHE A 111 13.76 -12.41 -38.94
N THR A 112 14.18 -11.15 -38.80
CA THR A 112 14.91 -10.44 -39.86
C THR A 112 16.22 -11.13 -40.22
N TYR A 113 16.96 -11.63 -39.22
CA TYR A 113 18.18 -12.41 -39.45
C TYR A 113 17.90 -13.68 -40.26
N PHE A 114 16.85 -14.44 -39.95
CA PHE A 114 16.47 -15.63 -40.73
C PHE A 114 16.10 -15.31 -42.18
N ILE A 115 15.40 -14.19 -42.42
CA ILE A 115 15.06 -13.73 -43.78
C ILE A 115 16.32 -13.36 -44.56
N HIS A 116 17.25 -12.62 -43.94
CA HIS A 116 18.53 -12.25 -44.56
C HIS A 116 19.41 -13.47 -44.86
N LEU A 117 19.42 -14.47 -43.98
CA LEU A 117 20.11 -15.74 -44.21
C LEU A 117 19.53 -16.49 -45.42
N TYR A 118 18.20 -16.49 -45.60
CA TYR A 118 17.55 -17.09 -46.77
C TYR A 118 17.89 -16.35 -48.08
N HIS A 119 18.11 -15.04 -48.01
CA HIS A 119 18.51 -14.20 -49.15
C HIS A 119 20.03 -14.20 -49.42
N GLY A 120 20.83 -14.95 -48.65
CA GLY A 120 22.28 -15.10 -48.84
C GLY A 120 23.12 -13.92 -48.33
N THR A 121 22.53 -13.00 -47.57
CA THR A 121 23.23 -11.88 -46.94
C THR A 121 23.40 -12.15 -45.45
N GLU A 122 24.61 -12.48 -45.01
CA GLU A 122 24.89 -12.68 -43.58
C GLU A 122 25.12 -11.35 -42.87
N GLU A 123 24.06 -10.83 -42.23
CA GLU A 123 24.18 -9.68 -41.34
C GLU A 123 24.33 -10.14 -39.88
N LEU A 124 25.58 -10.40 -39.47
CA LEU A 124 25.92 -10.74 -38.08
C LEU A 124 25.50 -9.64 -37.08
N LEU A 125 25.36 -8.39 -37.54
CA LEU A 125 24.91 -7.25 -36.73
C LEU A 125 23.55 -7.53 -36.06
N ASN A 126 22.61 -8.13 -36.80
CA ASN A 126 21.26 -8.42 -36.28
C ASN A 126 21.30 -9.46 -35.15
N LEU A 127 22.19 -10.46 -35.27
CA LEU A 127 22.39 -11.47 -34.23
C LEU A 127 22.98 -10.85 -32.96
N TYR A 128 23.99 -9.97 -33.09
CA TYR A 128 24.55 -9.24 -31.95
C TYR A 128 23.50 -8.35 -31.28
N CYS A 129 22.70 -7.61 -32.06
CA CYS A 129 21.63 -6.78 -31.52
C CYS A 129 20.60 -7.59 -30.74
N ALA A 130 20.16 -8.75 -31.25
CA ALA A 130 19.22 -9.63 -30.55
C ALA A 130 19.80 -10.15 -29.22
N PHE A 131 21.05 -10.60 -29.23
CA PHE A 131 21.73 -11.07 -28.02
C PHE A 131 21.89 -9.97 -26.97
N THR A 132 22.31 -8.76 -27.38
CA THR A 132 22.43 -7.61 -26.48
C THR A 132 21.08 -7.23 -25.86
N LEU A 133 19.99 -7.23 -26.64
CA LEU A 133 18.65 -6.92 -26.12
C LEU A 133 18.21 -7.93 -25.05
N ILE A 134 18.42 -9.23 -25.30
CA ILE A 134 18.10 -10.28 -24.33
C ILE A 134 18.94 -10.13 -23.06
N ALA A 135 20.24 -9.89 -23.19
CA ALA A 135 21.14 -9.70 -22.06
C ALA A 135 20.71 -8.51 -21.17
N VAL A 136 20.36 -7.38 -21.79
CA VAL A 136 19.89 -6.19 -21.05
C VAL A 136 18.57 -6.47 -20.33
N VAL A 137 17.61 -7.15 -20.96
CA VAL A 137 16.35 -7.53 -20.31
C VAL A 137 16.58 -8.46 -19.13
N LEU A 138 17.49 -9.43 -19.24
CA LEU A 138 17.82 -10.34 -18.14
C LEU A 138 18.41 -9.60 -16.93
N ILE A 139 19.38 -8.70 -17.17
CA ILE A 139 20.00 -7.91 -16.10
C ILE A 139 18.96 -7.00 -15.44
N MET A 140 18.15 -6.28 -16.22
CA MET A 140 17.10 -5.40 -15.69
C MET A 140 16.04 -6.20 -14.93
N SER A 141 15.69 -7.39 -15.41
CA SER A 141 14.77 -8.30 -14.73
C SER A 141 15.25 -8.71 -13.35
N PHE A 142 16.51 -9.07 -13.26
CA PHE A 142 17.15 -9.39 -11.99
C PHE A 142 17.19 -8.19 -11.04
N LEU A 143 17.59 -7.01 -11.53
CA LEU A 143 17.67 -5.79 -10.71
C LEU A 143 16.30 -5.39 -10.16
N SER A 144 15.25 -5.39 -10.99
CA SER A 144 13.90 -5.05 -10.52
C SER A 144 13.36 -6.08 -9.54
N PHE A 145 13.60 -7.39 -9.75
CA PHE A 145 13.22 -8.41 -8.78
C PHE A 145 13.88 -8.15 -7.41
N TRP A 146 15.17 -7.80 -7.40
CA TRP A 146 15.87 -7.50 -6.16
C TRP A 146 15.34 -6.21 -5.50
N GLN A 147 15.05 -5.16 -6.28
CA GLN A 147 14.46 -3.92 -5.78
C GLN A 147 13.08 -4.17 -5.16
N GLU A 148 12.22 -4.94 -5.82
CA GLU A 148 10.89 -5.28 -5.31
C GLU A 148 10.99 -6.09 -4.01
N LYS A 149 11.92 -7.06 -3.95
CA LYS A 149 12.16 -7.85 -2.74
C LYS A 149 12.70 -7.00 -1.57
N LYS A 150 13.57 -6.04 -1.86
CA LYS A 150 14.07 -5.07 -0.87
C LYS A 150 12.94 -4.18 -0.37
N ALA A 151 12.08 -3.68 -1.25
CA ALA A 151 10.93 -2.85 -0.89
C ALA A 151 9.93 -3.61 0.00
N MET A 152 9.63 -4.88 -0.33
CA MET A 152 8.76 -5.72 0.50
C MET A 152 9.31 -5.94 1.91
N ARG A 153 10.64 -6.12 2.04
CA ARG A 153 11.28 -6.26 3.36
C ARG A 153 11.11 -5.00 4.20
N VAL A 154 11.32 -3.82 3.63
CA VAL A 154 11.15 -2.55 4.36
C VAL A 154 9.73 -2.40 4.91
N VAL A 155 8.71 -2.79 4.14
CA VAL A 155 7.31 -2.77 4.61
C VAL A 155 7.09 -3.76 5.74
N TYR A 156 7.67 -4.96 5.66
CA TYR A 156 7.57 -5.96 6.71
C TYR A 156 8.27 -5.50 8.00
N ASP A 157 9.48 -4.96 7.88
CA ASP A 157 10.24 -4.42 9.01
C ASP A 157 9.44 -3.29 9.67
N PHE A 158 8.83 -2.39 8.89
CA PHE A 158 7.96 -1.34 9.44
C PHE A 158 6.80 -1.90 10.26
N ALA A 159 6.14 -2.97 9.78
CA ALA A 159 5.08 -3.62 10.52
C ALA A 159 5.56 -4.26 11.84
N GLN A 160 6.81 -4.73 11.92
CA GLN A 160 7.39 -5.28 13.15
C GLN A 160 7.79 -4.21 14.18
N HIS A 161 8.00 -2.97 13.75
CA HIS A 161 8.36 -1.87 14.66
C HIS A 161 7.12 -1.16 15.25
N MET A 162 5.91 -1.56 14.87
CA MET A 162 4.70 -1.05 15.50
C MET A 162 4.63 -1.54 16.95
N PRO A 163 4.26 -0.66 17.91
CA PRO A 163 4.16 -1.06 19.30
C PRO A 163 3.14 -2.18 19.44
N HIS A 164 3.55 -3.28 20.07
CA HIS A 164 2.67 -4.43 20.30
C HIS A 164 1.72 -4.20 21.48
N ASN A 165 2.11 -3.36 22.44
CA ASN A 165 1.34 -3.04 23.63
C ASN A 165 1.23 -1.51 23.80
N CYS A 166 0.07 -1.05 24.25
CA CYS A 166 -0.22 0.35 24.57
C CYS A 166 -0.79 0.47 25.98
N SER A 167 -0.46 1.56 26.66
CA SER A 167 -1.09 1.94 27.94
C SER A 167 -2.33 2.78 27.66
N ILE A 168 -3.46 2.38 28.21
CA ILE A 168 -4.73 3.09 28.05
C ILE A 168 -5.47 3.22 29.38
N ILE A 169 -6.50 4.07 29.41
CA ILE A 169 -7.42 4.18 30.54
C ILE A 169 -8.76 3.52 30.15
N ARG A 170 -9.17 2.49 30.89
CA ARG A 170 -10.49 1.84 30.75
C ARG A 170 -11.04 1.45 32.12
N ASP A 171 -12.33 1.70 32.32
CA ASP A 171 -13.02 1.53 33.62
C ASP A 171 -12.30 2.30 34.76
N CYS A 172 -11.90 3.55 34.50
CA CYS A 172 -11.19 4.43 35.46
C CYS A 172 -9.79 3.93 35.90
N GLU A 173 -9.25 2.89 35.26
CA GLU A 173 -7.94 2.31 35.60
C GLU A 173 -7.00 2.31 34.40
N GLU A 174 -5.71 2.56 34.66
CA GLU A 174 -4.66 2.39 33.66
C GLU A 174 -4.39 0.89 33.42
N LYS A 175 -4.54 0.45 32.17
CA LYS A 175 -4.34 -0.94 31.76
C LYS A 175 -3.41 -0.98 30.55
N GLN A 176 -2.53 -1.97 30.51
CA GLN A 176 -1.70 -2.26 29.34
C GLN A 176 -2.39 -3.33 28.50
N ILE A 177 -2.71 -3.00 27.26
CA ILE A 177 -3.40 -3.92 26.34
C ILE A 177 -2.61 -4.07 25.03
N PRO A 178 -2.86 -5.15 24.26
CA PRO A 178 -2.34 -5.25 22.90
C PRO A 178 -2.88 -4.12 22.02
N SER A 179 -2.03 -3.56 21.16
CA SER A 179 -2.43 -2.49 20.24
C SER A 179 -3.55 -2.90 19.29
N ASP A 180 -3.67 -4.20 19.03
CA ASP A 180 -4.69 -4.82 18.17
C ASP A 180 -6.12 -4.67 18.74
N GLU A 181 -6.25 -4.47 20.06
CA GLU A 181 -7.54 -4.34 20.77
C GLU A 181 -7.95 -2.87 21.01
N LEU A 182 -7.18 -1.91 20.49
CA LEU A 182 -7.53 -0.49 20.55
C LEU A 182 -8.73 -0.19 19.66
N VAL A 183 -9.62 0.67 20.17
CA VAL A 183 -10.82 1.11 19.46
C VAL A 183 -10.90 2.64 19.43
N VAL A 184 -11.70 3.16 18.49
CA VAL A 184 -11.96 4.59 18.40
C VAL A 184 -12.64 5.08 19.68
N GLY A 185 -12.09 6.15 20.24
CA GLY A 185 -12.51 6.73 21.53
C GLY A 185 -11.71 6.26 22.74
N ASP A 186 -10.75 5.33 22.61
CA ASP A 186 -9.85 5.01 23.73
C ASP A 186 -8.94 6.20 24.07
N ILE A 187 -8.67 6.39 25.37
CA ILE A 187 -7.69 7.34 25.87
C ILE A 187 -6.36 6.61 26.05
N VAL A 188 -5.37 6.98 25.24
CA VAL A 188 -4.04 6.35 25.22
C VAL A 188 -3.04 7.23 25.96
N ILE A 189 -2.28 6.63 26.87
CA ILE A 189 -1.20 7.31 27.59
C ILE A 189 0.12 7.03 26.85
N ILE A 190 0.80 8.11 26.46
CA ILE A 190 2.13 8.07 25.85
C ILE A 190 3.13 8.58 26.89
N ARG A 191 4.13 7.76 27.22
CA ARG A 191 5.24 8.11 28.14
C ARG A 191 6.55 8.19 27.38
#